data_AF-A0A4U5NTZ0-F1
#
_entry.id   AF-A0A4U5NTZ0-F1
#
_cell.length_a   1.000
_cell.length_b   1.000
_cell.length_c   1.000
_cell.angle_alpha   90.00
_cell.angle_beta   90.00
_cell.angle_gamma   90.00
#
_symmetry.space_group_name_H-M   'P 1'
#
loop_
_entity.id
_entity.type
_entity.pdbx_description
1 polymer ?
#
loop_
_entity_poly.entity_id
_entity_poly.type
_entity_poly.pdbx_seq_one_letter_code
_entity_poly.pdbx_strand_id
1 'polypeptide(L)'
;MLDFFDLTPAPINDSSNPPRIDYRYGIEFAFEQNIDHEWVTSVMRDYWWHTVTISIIYFAVVKSIERFMRDRKPFELRPLLFSWNGILAIFSIIGLIRTFEEFHHAFFNEGVLDSVCRCFHPTSVGAHWFLFFALSKIVELGDTVFLTLRKRPLTFLHCYHHASVLIYTFHSGAEHIGSGRNFIVMNFVAHSLMYTYFAITALGIRINRAIAACVTLVQISQMVIGVAISIFVYYIKTRTDHKCQQSFGNLKLAFLIYSSYLVLFVRFFSRTYLSAPKKSVEDKKKSN
;
A
#
# COMPACT_ATOMS: atom_id res chain seq x y z
N MET A 1 9.21 20.17 -23.24
CA MET A 1 7.90 19.50 -23.10
C MET A 1 8.11 17.98 -22.91
N LEU A 2 9.04 17.57 -22.03
CA LEU A 2 9.25 16.15 -21.65
C LEU A 2 9.55 15.96 -20.14
N ASP A 3 9.57 17.01 -19.32
CA ASP A 3 9.90 16.90 -17.87
C ASP A 3 8.70 16.53 -16.99
N PHE A 4 7.53 16.26 -17.57
CA PHE A 4 6.34 15.93 -16.78
C PHE A 4 6.38 14.50 -16.22
N PHE A 5 7.06 13.58 -16.93
CA PHE A 5 7.20 12.16 -16.60
C PHE A 5 8.61 11.76 -16.18
N ASP A 6 9.46 12.73 -15.81
CA ASP A 6 10.75 12.37 -15.22
C ASP A 6 10.52 11.67 -13.87
N LEU A 7 10.69 10.35 -13.90
CA LEU A 7 10.63 9.43 -12.78
C LEU A 7 12.03 8.91 -12.46
N THR A 8 13.09 9.64 -12.85
CA THR A 8 14.42 9.33 -12.35
C THR A 8 14.47 9.59 -10.84
N PRO A 9 14.83 8.58 -10.02
CA PRO A 9 14.87 8.76 -8.58
C PRO A 9 15.90 9.83 -8.18
N ALA A 10 15.49 10.79 -7.35
CA ALA A 10 16.38 11.81 -6.81
C ALA A 10 17.57 11.20 -6.03
N PRO A 11 18.78 11.80 -6.08
CA PRO A 11 19.96 11.29 -5.38
C PRO A 11 19.81 11.23 -3.85
N ILE A 12 20.32 10.15 -3.23
CA ILE A 12 20.26 9.93 -1.76
C ILE A 12 21.25 10.85 -1.04
N ASN A 13 22.48 10.96 -1.55
CA ASN A 13 23.53 11.82 -0.99
C ASN A 13 23.53 13.19 -1.66
N ASP A 14 22.37 13.85 -1.68
CA ASP A 14 22.26 15.26 -2.03
C ASP A 14 22.31 16.11 -0.76
N SER A 15 23.18 17.11 -0.76
CA SER A 15 23.23 18.16 0.27
C SER A 15 21.91 18.92 0.46
N SER A 16 21.00 18.85 -0.52
CA SER A 16 19.65 19.39 -0.44
C SER A 16 18.67 18.52 0.36
N ASN A 17 19.02 17.27 0.69
CA ASN A 17 18.20 16.40 1.53
C ASN A 17 18.31 16.81 3.02
N PRO A 18 17.21 16.71 3.79
CA PRO A 18 17.26 16.91 5.24
C PRO A 18 18.02 15.76 5.93
N PRO A 19 18.53 15.98 7.15
CA PRO A 19 19.12 14.89 7.94
C PRO A 19 18.09 13.77 8.16
N ARG A 20 18.56 12.54 8.31
CA ARG A 20 17.70 11.39 8.60
C ARG A 20 17.22 11.43 10.05
N ILE A 21 16.08 10.81 10.36
CA ILE A 21 15.66 10.65 11.75
C ILE A 21 16.55 9.58 12.38
N ASP A 22 17.21 9.94 13.48
CA ASP A 22 17.98 9.01 14.29
C ASP A 22 17.10 8.53 15.44
N TYR A 23 16.77 7.25 15.42
CA TYR A 23 15.94 6.63 16.44
C TYR A 23 16.52 5.29 16.83
N ARG A 24 16.71 5.10 18.13
CA ARG A 24 17.20 3.85 18.70
C ARG A 24 16.03 3.00 19.16
N TYR A 25 15.88 1.85 18.52
CA TYR A 25 14.86 0.87 18.86
C TYR A 25 15.12 0.23 20.22
N GLY A 26 14.05 0.03 21.01
CA GLY A 26 14.17 -0.57 22.34
C GLY A 26 14.62 -2.04 22.29
N ILE A 27 14.23 -2.75 21.23
CA ILE A 27 14.59 -4.15 20.96
C ILE A 27 14.91 -4.25 19.46
N GLU A 28 15.99 -4.93 19.12
CA GLU A 28 16.35 -5.27 17.74
C GLU A 28 16.49 -6.79 17.61
N PHE A 29 15.82 -7.39 16.62
CA PHE A 29 15.95 -8.81 16.35
C PHE A 29 17.15 -9.10 15.45
N ALA A 30 17.76 -10.27 15.59
CA ALA A 30 18.93 -10.65 14.81
C ALA A 30 18.71 -10.62 13.28
N PHE A 31 17.48 -10.89 12.82
CA PHE A 31 17.14 -10.81 11.40
C PHE A 31 16.98 -9.38 10.89
N GLU A 32 16.71 -8.41 11.78
CA GLU A 32 16.60 -6.99 11.44
C GLU A 32 17.98 -6.32 11.37
N GLN A 33 19.02 -7.03 11.81
CA GLN A 33 20.41 -6.60 11.77
C GLN A 33 21.11 -7.16 10.53
N ASN A 34 22.25 -6.56 10.16
CA ASN A 34 23.17 -7.04 9.13
C ASN A 34 22.69 -6.97 7.67
N ILE A 35 21.62 -6.22 7.37
CA ILE A 35 21.32 -5.86 5.98
C ILE A 35 21.99 -4.53 5.64
N ASP A 36 22.76 -4.53 4.55
CA ASP A 36 23.26 -3.30 3.95
C ASP A 36 22.12 -2.58 3.22
N HIS A 37 21.44 -1.71 3.96
CA HIS A 37 20.34 -0.93 3.43
C HIS A 37 20.77 0.10 2.40
N GLU A 38 22.04 0.53 2.37
CA GLU A 38 22.54 1.39 1.29
C GLU A 38 22.59 0.61 -0.02
N TRP A 39 23.12 -0.61 0.02
CA TRP A 39 23.09 -1.53 -1.13
C TRP A 39 21.66 -1.82 -1.58
N VAL A 40 20.73 -2.15 -0.67
CA VAL A 40 19.31 -2.38 -0.99
C VAL A 40 18.72 -1.19 -1.74
N THR A 41 19.07 0.02 -1.33
CA THR A 41 18.56 1.23 -1.96
C THR A 41 19.14 1.44 -3.34
N SER A 42 20.44 1.18 -3.51
CA SER A 42 21.08 1.20 -4.83
C SER A 42 20.38 0.21 -5.76
N VAL A 43 20.10 -1.00 -5.29
CA VAL A 43 19.35 -2.01 -6.05
C VAL A 43 17.96 -1.49 -6.41
N MET A 44 17.20 -0.95 -5.46
CA MET A 44 15.88 -0.39 -5.76
C MET A 44 15.98 0.74 -6.79
N ARG A 45 17.00 1.59 -6.72
CA ARG A 45 17.23 2.67 -7.69
C ARG A 45 17.56 2.19 -9.09
N ASP A 46 18.41 1.18 -9.21
CA ASP A 46 18.85 0.69 -10.51
C ASP A 46 17.76 -0.15 -11.19
N TYR A 47 16.88 -0.76 -10.38
CA TYR A 47 15.97 -1.82 -10.80
C TYR A 47 14.48 -1.54 -10.53
N TRP A 48 14.06 -0.39 -9.98
CA TRP A 48 12.64 -0.11 -9.68
C TRP A 48 11.75 -0.26 -10.92
N TRP A 49 12.25 0.08 -12.11
CA TRP A 49 11.49 0.01 -13.36
C TRP A 49 11.08 -1.42 -13.71
N HIS A 50 11.77 -2.45 -13.20
CA HIS A 50 11.33 -3.84 -13.34
C HIS A 50 9.97 -4.10 -12.70
N THR A 51 9.51 -3.29 -11.74
CA THR A 51 8.14 -3.39 -11.23
C THR A 51 7.06 -3.13 -12.28
N VAL A 52 7.38 -2.33 -13.31
CA VAL A 52 6.51 -2.15 -14.48
C VAL A 52 6.43 -3.45 -15.28
N THR A 53 7.59 -4.08 -15.52
CA THR A 53 7.67 -5.40 -16.17
C THR A 53 6.92 -6.47 -15.38
N ILE A 54 7.10 -6.52 -14.06
CA ILE A 54 6.36 -7.42 -13.16
C ILE A 54 4.86 -7.17 -13.25
N SER A 55 4.42 -5.90 -13.32
CA SER A 55 3.00 -5.55 -13.47
C SER A 55 2.42 -6.03 -14.80
N ILE A 56 3.18 -5.91 -15.90
CA ILE A 56 2.77 -6.44 -17.22
C ILE A 56 2.65 -7.97 -17.18
N ILE A 57 3.65 -8.65 -16.62
CA ILE A 57 3.63 -10.12 -16.43
C ILE A 57 2.44 -10.52 -15.56
N TYR A 58 2.17 -9.80 -14.47
CA TYR A 58 1.03 -10.02 -13.60
C TYR A 58 -0.29 -10.00 -14.38
N PHE A 59 -0.53 -9.00 -15.24
CA PHE A 59 -1.73 -8.98 -16.07
C PHE A 59 -1.80 -10.17 -17.05
N ALA A 60 -0.67 -10.54 -17.67
CA ALA A 60 -0.60 -11.68 -18.57
C ALA A 60 -0.89 -13.01 -17.86
N VAL A 61 -0.35 -13.19 -16.65
CA VAL A 61 -0.60 -14.36 -15.79
C VAL A 61 -2.06 -14.43 -15.39
N VAL A 62 -2.65 -13.33 -14.90
CA VAL A 62 -4.06 -13.27 -14.52
C VAL A 62 -4.96 -13.64 -15.69
N LYS A 63 -4.72 -13.07 -16.89
CA LYS A 63 -5.48 -13.41 -18.11
C LYS A 63 -5.31 -14.86 -18.53
N SER A 64 -4.12 -15.41 -18.37
CA SER A 64 -3.82 -16.82 -18.67
C SER A 64 -4.59 -17.74 -17.72
N ILE A 65 -4.64 -17.43 -16.42
CA ILE A 65 -5.39 -18.19 -15.43
C ILE A 65 -6.90 -18.06 -15.69
N GLU A 66 -7.42 -16.86 -15.99
CA GLU A 66 -8.83 -16.66 -16.38
C GLU A 66 -9.22 -17.55 -17.57
N ARG A 67 -8.36 -17.61 -18.60
CA ARG A 67 -8.57 -18.47 -19.78
C ARG A 67 -8.55 -19.95 -19.40
N PHE A 68 -7.57 -20.37 -18.62
CA PHE A 68 -7.44 -21.75 -18.14
C PHE A 68 -8.63 -22.20 -17.28
N MET A 69 -9.18 -21.27 -16.48
CA MET A 69 -10.32 -21.53 -15.61
C MET A 69 -11.67 -21.49 -16.32
N ARG A 70 -11.77 -20.99 -17.57
CA ARG A 70 -13.04 -20.82 -18.29
C ARG A 70 -13.92 -22.06 -18.22
N ASP A 71 -13.38 -23.21 -18.58
CA ASP A 71 -14.10 -24.48 -18.71
C ASP A 71 -14.00 -25.38 -17.46
N ARG A 72 -13.45 -24.86 -16.35
CA ARG A 72 -13.23 -25.60 -15.09
C ARG A 72 -14.17 -25.15 -13.98
N LYS A 73 -14.42 -26.00 -12.99
CA LYS A 73 -15.13 -25.61 -11.76
C LYS A 73 -14.21 -24.73 -10.88
N PRO A 74 -14.75 -23.79 -10.09
CA PRO A 74 -13.94 -22.99 -9.17
C PRO A 74 -13.26 -23.90 -8.13
N PHE A 75 -12.00 -23.60 -7.79
CA PHE A 75 -11.28 -24.37 -6.77
C PHE A 75 -11.76 -24.04 -5.35
N GLU A 76 -11.90 -25.06 -4.49
CA GLU A 76 -12.16 -24.88 -3.06
C GLU A 76 -10.82 -24.72 -2.31
N LEU A 77 -10.34 -23.48 -2.22
CA LEU A 77 -9.03 -23.15 -1.61
C LEU A 77 -9.16 -22.55 -0.20
N ARG A 78 -10.19 -22.92 0.57
CA ARG A 78 -10.49 -22.25 1.86
C ARG A 78 -9.35 -22.33 2.88
N PRO A 79 -8.74 -23.50 3.18
CA PRO A 79 -7.67 -23.58 4.16
C PRO A 79 -6.45 -22.78 3.71
N LEU A 80 -6.10 -22.87 2.43
CA LEU A 80 -4.99 -22.13 1.85
C LEU A 80 -5.21 -20.62 1.90
N LEU A 81 -6.44 -20.16 1.64
CA LEU A 81 -6.82 -18.76 1.79
C LEU A 81 -6.79 -18.29 3.24
N PHE A 82 -7.25 -19.11 4.19
CA PHE A 82 -7.17 -18.78 5.60
C PHE A 82 -5.71 -18.60 6.02
N SER A 83 -4.84 -19.54 5.67
CA SER A 83 -3.39 -19.45 5.95
C SER A 83 -2.76 -18.25 5.27
N TRP A 84 -3.07 -18.00 3.99
CA TRP A 84 -2.55 -16.86 3.24
C TRP A 84 -2.91 -15.51 3.88
N ASN A 85 -4.21 -15.28 4.12
CA ASN A 85 -4.68 -14.05 4.76
C ASN A 85 -4.17 -13.95 6.21
N GLY A 86 -4.07 -15.07 6.93
CA GLY A 86 -3.53 -15.11 8.29
C GLY A 86 -2.06 -14.72 8.36
N ILE A 87 -1.23 -15.22 7.43
CA ILE A 87 0.19 -14.86 7.33
C ILE A 87 0.33 -13.36 7.01
N LEU A 88 -0.43 -12.85 6.04
CA LEU A 88 -0.40 -11.43 5.68
C LEU A 88 -0.92 -10.52 6.81
N ALA A 89 -1.91 -10.98 7.57
CA ALA A 89 -2.39 -10.27 8.77
C ALA A 89 -1.31 -10.20 9.85
N ILE A 90 -0.69 -11.33 10.20
CA ILE A 90 0.39 -11.39 11.19
C ILE A 90 1.57 -10.52 10.76
N PHE A 91 2.00 -10.66 9.50
CA PHE A 91 3.04 -9.83 8.91
C PHE A 91 2.73 -8.33 9.04
N SER A 92 1.49 -7.93 8.71
CA SER A 92 1.08 -6.53 8.81
C SER A 92 0.99 -6.03 10.25
N ILE A 93 0.60 -6.87 11.21
CA ILE A 93 0.56 -6.51 12.63
C ILE A 93 1.98 -6.34 13.19
N ILE A 94 2.89 -7.26 12.89
CA ILE A 94 4.29 -7.13 13.34
C ILE A 94 4.90 -5.89 12.68
N GLY A 95 4.73 -5.70 11.37
CA GLY A 95 5.22 -4.52 10.66
C GLY A 95 4.65 -3.22 11.21
N LEU A 96 3.37 -3.20 11.60
CA LEU A 96 2.76 -2.07 12.29
C LEU A 96 3.48 -1.78 13.60
N ILE A 97 3.62 -2.77 14.49
CA ILE A 97 4.25 -2.58 15.81
C ILE A 97 5.67 -2.02 15.65
N ARG A 98 6.46 -2.59 14.72
CA ARG A 98 7.86 -2.20 14.50
C ARG A 98 8.00 -0.82 13.86
N THR A 99 7.17 -0.49 12.88
CA THR A 99 7.24 0.84 12.22
C THR A 99 6.55 1.94 13.02
N PHE A 100 5.59 1.60 13.87
CA PHE A 100 4.86 2.56 14.70
C PHE A 100 5.73 3.16 15.80
N GLU A 101 6.66 2.41 16.37
CA GLU A 101 7.60 2.89 17.40
C GLU A 101 8.38 4.13 16.91
N GLU A 102 9.00 4.02 15.73
CA GLU A 102 9.75 5.12 15.12
C GLU A 102 8.83 6.23 14.57
N PHE A 103 7.66 5.88 14.04
CA PHE A 103 6.67 6.87 13.64
C PHE A 103 6.18 7.71 14.82
N HIS A 104 5.92 7.08 15.96
CA HIS A 104 5.49 7.78 17.17
C HIS A 104 6.54 8.78 17.61
N HIS A 105 7.81 8.37 17.66
CA HIS A 105 8.92 9.27 17.97
C HIS A 105 9.02 10.42 16.96
N ALA A 106 9.06 10.11 15.67
CA ALA A 106 9.14 11.11 14.61
C ALA A 106 7.98 12.13 14.67
N PHE A 107 6.75 11.66 14.91
CA PHE A 107 5.57 12.51 14.88
C PHE A 107 5.41 13.37 16.13
N PHE A 108 5.61 12.79 17.32
CA PHE A 108 5.34 13.47 18.60
C PHE A 108 6.56 14.16 19.21
N ASN A 109 7.78 13.66 18.97
CA ASN A 109 9.01 14.23 19.53
C ASN A 109 9.70 15.20 18.56
N GLU A 110 9.89 14.81 17.30
CA GLU A 110 10.52 15.66 16.28
C GLU A 110 9.50 16.63 15.64
N GLY A 111 8.23 16.22 15.58
CA GLY A 111 7.12 17.01 15.05
C GLY A 111 6.66 16.57 13.67
N VAL A 112 5.43 16.97 13.31
CA VAL A 112 4.73 16.52 12.08
C VAL A 112 5.53 16.81 10.81
N LEU A 113 6.17 17.98 10.75
CA LEU A 113 6.94 18.42 9.60
C LEU A 113 8.15 17.51 9.36
N ASP A 114 8.91 17.18 10.41
CA ASP A 114 10.08 16.30 10.30
C ASP A 114 9.67 14.85 10.08
N SER A 115 8.58 14.38 10.69
CA SER A 115 8.01 13.05 10.44
C SER A 115 7.68 12.81 8.97
N VAL A 116 7.27 13.86 8.25
CA VAL A 116 6.89 13.78 6.83
C VAL A 116 8.08 14.04 5.90
N CYS A 117 9.07 14.84 6.31
CA CYS A 117 10.15 15.25 5.42
C CYS A 117 11.46 14.50 5.58
N ARG A 118 11.70 13.85 6.73
CA ARG A 118 12.94 13.12 7.03
C ARG A 118 12.73 11.61 6.93
N CYS A 119 13.60 10.96 6.16
CA CYS A 119 13.54 9.51 5.96
C CYS A 119 14.15 8.72 7.13
N PHE A 120 14.03 7.40 7.05
CA PHE A 120 14.65 6.44 7.96
C PHE A 120 16.18 6.47 7.87
N HIS A 121 16.84 6.21 8.99
CA HIS A 121 18.27 5.88 8.96
C HIS A 121 18.47 4.53 8.25
N PRO A 122 19.46 4.34 7.34
CA PRO A 122 19.64 3.10 6.60
C PRO A 122 19.79 1.91 7.54
N THR A 123 20.51 2.05 8.64
CA THR A 123 20.76 0.94 9.59
C THR A 123 19.62 0.74 10.60
N SER A 124 18.51 1.47 10.48
CA SER A 124 17.38 1.36 11.41
C SER A 124 16.53 0.13 11.12
N VAL A 125 15.86 -0.38 12.15
CA VAL A 125 14.81 -1.39 11.98
C VAL A 125 13.71 -0.90 11.03
N GLY A 126 13.42 0.41 11.00
CA GLY A 126 12.47 1.03 10.06
C GLY A 126 12.84 0.81 8.59
N ALA A 127 14.13 0.96 8.24
CA ALA A 127 14.63 0.67 6.89
C ALA A 127 14.49 -0.82 6.53
N HIS A 128 14.66 -1.71 7.50
CA HIS A 128 14.44 -3.14 7.32
C HIS A 128 12.97 -3.47 7.03
N TRP A 129 12.06 -2.92 7.82
CA TRP A 129 10.63 -3.11 7.60
C TRP A 129 10.12 -2.41 6.35
N PHE A 130 10.78 -1.35 5.88
CA PHE A 130 10.52 -0.78 4.56
C PHE A 130 10.83 -1.79 3.43
N LEU A 131 11.97 -2.50 3.49
CA LEU A 131 12.28 -3.53 2.50
C LEU A 131 11.23 -4.64 2.51
N PHE A 132 10.86 -5.14 3.69
CA PHE A 132 9.80 -6.16 3.80
C PHE A 132 8.45 -5.65 3.31
N PHE A 133 8.12 -4.38 3.58
CA PHE A 133 6.94 -3.74 3.04
C PHE A 133 6.97 -3.73 1.50
N ALA A 134 8.08 -3.35 0.88
CA ALA A 134 8.22 -3.37 -0.57
C ALA A 134 8.06 -4.78 -1.16
N LEU A 135 8.74 -5.78 -0.57
CA LEU A 135 8.64 -7.18 -0.98
C LEU A 135 7.21 -7.73 -0.81
N SER A 136 6.50 -7.30 0.25
CA SER A 136 5.12 -7.71 0.47
C SER A 136 4.22 -7.36 -0.71
N LYS A 137 4.46 -6.25 -1.42
CA LYS A 137 3.63 -5.86 -2.58
C LYS A 137 3.73 -6.83 -3.76
N ILE A 138 4.86 -7.53 -3.89
CA ILE A 138 5.01 -8.62 -4.85
C ILE A 138 4.21 -9.85 -4.37
N VAL A 139 4.32 -10.18 -3.07
CA VAL A 139 3.59 -11.32 -2.47
C VAL A 139 2.07 -11.11 -2.59
N GLU A 140 1.57 -9.91 -2.32
CA GLU A 140 0.15 -9.52 -2.39
C GLU A 140 -0.46 -9.71 -3.79
N LEU A 141 0.35 -9.79 -4.87
CA LEU A 141 -0.17 -10.17 -6.20
C LEU A 141 -0.83 -11.55 -6.20
N GLY A 142 -0.46 -12.42 -5.25
CA GLY A 142 -1.09 -13.71 -5.00
C GLY A 142 -2.58 -13.61 -4.69
N ASP A 143 -3.06 -12.50 -4.12
CA ASP A 143 -4.50 -12.30 -3.87
C ASP A 143 -5.31 -12.45 -5.16
N THR A 144 -4.85 -11.80 -6.23
CA THR A 144 -5.52 -11.87 -7.53
C THR A 144 -5.50 -13.29 -8.09
N VAL A 145 -4.42 -14.04 -7.89
CA VAL A 145 -4.33 -15.44 -8.30
C VAL A 145 -5.42 -16.26 -7.58
N PHE A 146 -5.57 -16.10 -6.26
CA PHE A 146 -6.61 -16.79 -5.50
C PHE A 146 -8.03 -16.39 -5.93
N LEU A 147 -8.29 -15.11 -6.18
CA LEU A 147 -9.60 -14.67 -6.70
C LEU A 147 -9.90 -15.32 -8.05
N THR A 148 -8.91 -15.35 -8.95
CA THR A 148 -9.05 -15.91 -10.30
C THR A 148 -9.30 -17.40 -10.28
N LEU A 149 -8.54 -18.17 -9.50
CA LEU A 149 -8.70 -19.62 -9.33
C LEU A 149 -10.07 -19.99 -8.72
N ARG A 150 -10.67 -19.09 -7.95
CA ARG A 150 -12.00 -19.26 -7.36
C ARG A 150 -13.13 -18.70 -8.22
N LYS A 151 -12.83 -18.20 -9.42
CA LYS A 151 -13.79 -17.50 -10.29
C LYS A 151 -14.53 -16.35 -9.58
N ARG A 152 -13.85 -15.64 -8.69
CA ARG A 152 -14.38 -14.41 -8.07
C ARG A 152 -14.14 -13.24 -9.04
N PRO A 153 -15.09 -12.30 -9.14
CA PRO A 153 -14.96 -11.19 -10.07
C PRO A 153 -13.77 -10.30 -9.70
N LEU A 154 -12.84 -10.14 -10.64
CA LEU A 154 -11.74 -9.19 -10.51
C LEU A 154 -12.27 -7.78 -10.82
N THR A 155 -12.24 -6.90 -9.83
CA THR A 155 -12.64 -5.51 -10.04
C THR A 155 -11.49 -4.71 -10.63
N PHE A 156 -11.81 -3.67 -11.40
CA PHE A 156 -10.80 -2.71 -11.87
C PHE A 156 -9.98 -2.13 -10.72
N LEU A 157 -10.65 -1.75 -9.62
CA LEU A 157 -10.02 -1.23 -8.41
C LEU A 157 -8.94 -2.19 -7.88
N HIS A 158 -9.25 -3.48 -7.78
CA HIS A 158 -8.30 -4.50 -7.30
C HIS A 158 -7.04 -4.55 -8.17
N CYS A 159 -7.19 -4.76 -9.48
CA CYS A 159 -6.04 -4.92 -10.36
C CYS A 159 -5.24 -3.62 -10.52
N TYR A 160 -5.91 -2.47 -10.59
CA TYR A 160 -5.27 -1.16 -10.63
C TYR A 160 -4.48 -0.89 -9.34
N HIS A 161 -5.05 -1.21 -8.19
CA HIS A 161 -4.41 -1.04 -6.89
C HIS A 161 -3.10 -1.83 -6.82
N HIS A 162 -3.15 -3.15 -7.01
CA HIS A 162 -1.96 -4.01 -6.87
C HIS A 162 -0.82 -3.63 -7.83
N ALA A 163 -1.13 -3.26 -9.08
CA ALA A 163 -0.11 -2.83 -10.02
C ALA A 163 0.51 -1.48 -9.62
N SER A 164 -0.32 -0.49 -9.29
CA SER A 164 0.19 0.87 -9.02
C SER A 164 0.85 1.02 -7.64
N VAL A 165 0.40 0.31 -6.59
CA VAL A 165 1.13 0.31 -5.31
C VAL A 165 2.49 -0.38 -5.41
N LEU A 166 2.61 -1.43 -6.23
CA LEU A 166 3.89 -2.10 -6.45
C LEU A 166 4.90 -1.13 -7.07
N ILE A 167 4.52 -0.48 -8.16
CA ILE A 167 5.37 0.50 -8.85
C ILE A 167 5.72 1.67 -7.93
N TYR A 168 4.71 2.25 -7.26
CA TYR A 168 4.91 3.39 -6.38
C TYR A 168 5.84 3.07 -5.20
N THR A 169 5.70 1.89 -4.59
CA THR A 169 6.50 1.52 -3.41
C THR A 169 7.98 1.39 -3.76
N PHE A 170 8.32 0.73 -4.86
CA PHE A 170 9.72 0.60 -5.29
C PHE A 170 10.31 1.92 -5.78
N HIS A 171 9.53 2.71 -6.54
CA HIS A 171 9.96 4.05 -6.94
C HIS A 171 10.20 4.97 -5.72
N SER A 172 9.35 4.88 -4.70
CA SER A 172 9.51 5.62 -3.45
C SER A 172 10.71 5.14 -2.61
N GLY A 173 11.01 3.85 -2.66
CA GLY A 173 12.22 3.28 -2.06
C GLY A 173 13.51 3.75 -2.71
N ALA A 174 13.53 3.85 -4.03
CA ALA A 174 14.68 4.34 -4.79
C ALA A 174 15.11 5.78 -4.40
N GLU A 175 14.16 6.59 -3.92
CA GLU A 175 14.39 7.96 -3.45
C GLU A 175 14.55 8.08 -1.93
N HIS A 176 14.23 7.03 -1.16
CA HIS A 176 14.07 7.12 0.30
C HIS A 176 13.16 8.26 0.74
N ILE A 177 11.94 8.30 0.22
CA ILE A 177 11.05 9.43 0.52
C ILE A 177 10.82 9.59 2.03
N GLY A 178 10.87 10.82 2.54
CA GLY A 178 10.61 11.12 3.95
C GLY A 178 9.21 10.72 4.38
N SER A 179 8.22 10.98 3.52
CA SER A 179 6.82 10.69 3.78
C SER A 179 6.51 9.18 3.79
N GLY A 180 7.45 8.36 3.32
CA GLY A 180 7.34 6.90 3.23
C GLY A 180 6.95 6.27 4.56
N ARG A 181 7.52 6.74 5.67
CA ARG A 181 7.19 6.29 7.03
C ARG A 181 5.69 6.34 7.33
N ASN A 182 5.09 7.50 7.06
CA ASN A 182 3.66 7.74 7.28
C ASN A 182 2.82 6.81 6.39
N PHE A 183 3.19 6.70 5.11
CA PHE A 183 2.51 5.83 4.14
C PHE A 183 2.55 4.35 4.53
N ILE A 184 3.68 3.85 5.03
CA ILE A 184 3.87 2.46 5.46
C ILE A 184 3.02 2.16 6.69
N VAL A 185 3.10 2.99 7.73
CA VAL A 185 2.37 2.78 8.98
C VAL A 185 0.87 2.73 8.74
N MET A 186 0.32 3.70 8.00
CA MET A 186 -1.11 3.70 7.71
C MET A 186 -1.54 2.52 6.83
N ASN A 187 -0.69 2.06 5.90
CA ASN A 187 -0.98 0.86 5.13
C ASN A 187 -0.97 -0.40 6.02
N PHE A 188 -0.03 -0.54 6.95
CA PHE A 188 -0.02 -1.66 7.90
C PHE A 188 -1.25 -1.66 8.83
N VAL A 189 -1.74 -0.48 9.25
CA VAL A 189 -3.03 -0.38 9.96
C VAL A 189 -4.18 -0.91 9.09
N ALA A 190 -4.29 -0.47 7.84
CA ALA A 190 -5.38 -0.92 6.97
C ALA A 190 -5.26 -2.41 6.61
N HIS A 191 -4.05 -2.89 6.31
CA HIS A 191 -3.80 -4.28 5.90
C HIS A 191 -3.94 -5.26 7.06
N SER A 192 -3.52 -4.90 8.28
CA SER A 192 -3.76 -5.72 9.47
C SER A 192 -5.25 -5.96 9.70
N LEU A 193 -6.08 -4.92 9.60
CA LEU A 193 -7.54 -5.05 9.73
C LEU A 193 -8.17 -5.80 8.55
N MET A 194 -7.80 -5.46 7.32
CA MET A 194 -8.36 -6.07 6.10
C MET A 194 -8.05 -7.56 6.00
N TYR A 195 -6.79 -7.97 6.18
CA TYR A 195 -6.41 -9.38 6.09
C TYR A 195 -6.94 -10.20 7.26
N THR A 196 -7.01 -9.62 8.47
CA THR A 196 -7.69 -10.28 9.60
C THR A 196 -9.15 -10.55 9.27
N TYR A 197 -9.86 -9.55 8.72
CA TYR A 197 -11.22 -9.71 8.24
C TYR A 197 -11.33 -10.81 7.17
N PHE A 198 -10.44 -10.81 6.17
CA PHE A 198 -10.45 -11.85 5.13
C PHE A 198 -10.12 -13.24 5.63
N ALA A 199 -9.18 -13.39 6.56
CA ALA A 199 -8.88 -14.67 7.21
C ALA A 199 -10.12 -15.23 7.91
N ILE A 200 -10.80 -14.42 8.73
CA ILE A 200 -12.02 -14.86 9.43
C ILE A 200 -13.12 -15.24 8.44
N THR A 201 -13.35 -14.43 7.39
CA THR A 201 -14.37 -14.77 6.37
C THR A 201 -14.01 -16.00 5.54
N ALA A 202 -12.73 -16.36 5.40
CA ALA A 202 -12.28 -17.56 4.70
C ALA A 202 -12.73 -18.86 5.43
N LEU A 203 -12.92 -18.80 6.75
CA LEU A 203 -13.51 -19.88 7.55
C LEU A 203 -15.02 -20.06 7.31
N GLY A 204 -15.65 -19.21 6.50
CA GLY A 204 -17.09 -19.21 6.28
C GLY A 204 -17.89 -18.53 7.38
N ILE A 205 -17.22 -17.87 8.32
CA ILE A 205 -17.85 -17.09 9.39
C ILE A 205 -18.47 -15.84 8.77
N ARG A 206 -19.79 -15.67 8.97
CA ARG A 206 -20.51 -14.49 8.51
C ARG A 206 -20.28 -13.34 9.49
N ILE A 207 -19.50 -12.36 9.07
CA ILE A 207 -19.22 -11.15 9.85
C ILE A 207 -20.32 -10.11 9.58
N ASN A 208 -20.67 -9.32 10.60
CA ASN A 208 -21.62 -8.21 10.48
C ASN A 208 -21.17 -7.24 9.37
N ARG A 209 -22.12 -6.83 8.51
CA ARG A 209 -21.91 -5.84 7.44
C ARG A 209 -21.33 -4.53 7.97
N ALA A 210 -21.64 -4.13 9.20
CA ALA A 210 -21.07 -2.94 9.84
C ALA A 210 -19.55 -3.04 9.99
N ILE A 211 -19.00 -4.22 10.33
CA ILE A 211 -17.55 -4.42 10.45
C ILE A 211 -16.88 -4.31 9.07
N ALA A 212 -17.48 -4.89 8.03
CA ALA A 212 -16.99 -4.75 6.67
C ALA A 212 -17.00 -3.28 6.21
N ALA A 213 -18.02 -2.52 6.59
CA ALA A 213 -18.09 -1.07 6.36
C ALA A 213 -16.96 -0.33 7.10
N CYS A 214 -16.70 -0.65 8.38
CA CYS A 214 -15.61 -0.07 9.16
C CYS A 214 -14.24 -0.33 8.53
N VAL A 215 -13.96 -1.55 8.07
CA VAL A 215 -12.71 -1.87 7.35
C VAL A 215 -12.58 -1.01 6.10
N THR A 216 -13.67 -0.83 5.34
CA THR A 216 -13.66 0.03 4.15
C THR A 216 -13.46 1.51 4.51
N LEU A 217 -14.04 1.97 5.62
CA LEU A 217 -13.87 3.35 6.11
C LEU A 217 -12.44 3.62 6.55
N VAL A 218 -11.76 2.67 7.19
CA VAL A 218 -10.33 2.79 7.53
C VAL A 218 -9.50 2.99 6.26
N GLN A 219 -9.77 2.23 5.20
CA GLN A 219 -9.10 2.38 3.91
C GLN A 219 -9.41 3.75 3.27
N ILE A 220 -10.64 4.25 3.35
CA ILE A 220 -10.99 5.60 2.87
C ILE A 220 -10.21 6.66 3.67
N SER A 221 -10.16 6.55 4.99
CA SER A 221 -9.42 7.46 5.86
C SER A 221 -7.92 7.46 5.52
N GLN A 222 -7.34 6.28 5.26
CA GLN A 222 -5.96 6.17 4.75
C GLN A 222 -5.77 7.01 3.48
N MET A 223 -6.73 6.98 2.55
CA MET A 223 -6.58 7.72 1.29
C MET A 223 -6.68 9.22 1.49
N VAL A 224 -7.60 9.67 2.36
CA VAL A 224 -7.74 11.09 2.74
C VAL A 224 -6.44 11.60 3.37
N ILE A 225 -5.88 10.84 4.31
CA ILE A 225 -4.62 11.19 4.98
C ILE A 225 -3.46 11.24 3.96
N GLY A 226 -3.38 10.27 3.05
CA GLY A 226 -2.33 10.26 2.01
C GLY A 226 -2.39 11.45 1.06
N VAL A 227 -3.59 11.89 0.67
CA VAL A 227 -3.78 13.13 -0.11
C VAL A 227 -3.34 14.35 0.70
N ALA A 228 -3.73 14.44 1.98
CA ALA A 228 -3.35 15.54 2.86
C ALA A 228 -1.83 15.64 3.04
N ILE A 229 -1.14 14.51 3.27
CA ILE A 229 0.32 14.45 3.34
C ILE A 229 0.96 14.95 2.05
N SER A 230 0.43 14.53 0.89
CA SER A 230 0.96 14.96 -0.42
C SER A 230 0.81 16.48 -0.63
N ILE A 231 -0.34 17.05 -0.26
CA ILE A 231 -0.55 18.50 -0.29
C ILE A 231 0.38 19.22 0.68
N PHE A 232 0.58 18.66 1.87
CA PHE A 232 1.45 19.24 2.89
C PHE A 232 2.92 19.25 2.45
N VAL A 233 3.44 18.15 1.90
CA VAL A 233 4.79 18.08 1.31
C VAL A 233 4.93 19.10 0.18
N TYR A 234 3.92 19.22 -0.69
CA TYR A 234 3.94 20.19 -1.77
C TYR A 234 4.02 21.63 -1.23
N TYR A 235 3.22 21.94 -0.21
CA TYR A 235 3.26 23.25 0.45
C TYR A 235 4.65 23.53 1.02
N ILE A 236 5.24 22.60 1.77
CA ILE A 236 6.59 22.74 2.33
C ILE A 236 7.60 23.03 1.22
N LYS A 237 7.65 22.19 0.18
CA LYS A 237 8.64 22.34 -0.90
C LYS A 237 8.49 23.61 -1.74
N THR A 238 7.34 24.30 -1.71
CA THR A 238 7.06 25.47 -2.57
C THR A 238 6.92 26.78 -1.81
N ARG A 239 6.61 26.73 -0.51
CA ARG A 239 6.29 27.90 0.32
C ARG A 239 7.22 28.08 1.51
N THR A 240 8.08 27.11 1.80
CA THR A 240 9.05 27.20 2.89
C THR A 240 10.44 26.84 2.40
N ASP A 241 11.47 27.25 3.15
CA ASP A 241 12.86 26.86 2.89
C ASP A 241 13.22 25.50 3.52
N HIS A 242 12.22 24.75 4.02
CA HIS A 242 12.47 23.49 4.70
C HIS A 242 12.75 22.37 3.70
N LYS A 243 13.85 21.65 3.95
CA LYS A 243 14.27 20.52 3.11
C LYS A 243 13.34 19.33 3.32
N CYS A 244 12.90 18.71 2.22
CA CYS A 244 11.99 17.58 2.25
C CYS A 244 12.40 16.55 1.21
N GLN A 245 12.77 15.34 1.67
CA GLN A 245 13.26 14.27 0.81
C GLN A 245 12.10 13.61 0.06
N GLN A 246 11.75 14.18 -1.08
CA GLN A 246 10.78 13.61 -2.03
C GLN A 246 10.89 14.38 -3.34
N SER A 247 11.09 13.71 -4.47
CA SER A 247 11.11 14.41 -5.76
C SER A 247 9.71 14.94 -6.13
N PHE A 248 9.64 15.96 -6.98
CA PHE A 248 8.34 16.42 -7.51
C PHE A 248 7.67 15.33 -8.38
N GLY A 249 8.47 14.48 -9.04
CA GLY A 249 7.96 13.33 -9.80
C GLY A 249 7.24 12.33 -8.89
N ASN A 250 7.90 11.90 -7.82
CA ASN A 250 7.32 11.01 -6.81
C ASN A 250 6.10 11.64 -6.13
N LEU A 251 6.17 12.92 -5.76
CA LEU A 251 5.08 13.63 -5.11
C LEU A 251 3.82 13.72 -5.99
N LYS A 252 3.98 14.01 -7.29
CA LYS A 252 2.88 13.97 -8.27
C LYS A 252 2.28 12.57 -8.36
N LEU A 253 3.12 11.53 -8.40
CA LEU A 253 2.68 10.14 -8.45
C LEU A 253 1.89 9.75 -7.20
N ALA A 254 2.38 10.12 -6.01
CA ALA A 254 1.72 9.93 -4.73
C ALA A 254 0.32 10.57 -4.73
N PHE A 255 0.24 11.85 -5.07
CA PHE A 255 -1.01 12.59 -5.11
C PHE A 255 -2.02 11.97 -6.09
N LEU A 256 -1.56 11.59 -7.29
CA LEU A 256 -2.41 10.97 -8.32
C LEU A 256 -3.00 9.64 -7.84
N ILE A 257 -2.16 8.75 -7.30
CA ILE A 257 -2.57 7.41 -6.85
C ILE A 257 -3.53 7.50 -5.66
N TYR A 258 -3.18 8.31 -4.64
CA TYR A 258 -4.04 8.44 -3.46
C TYR A 258 -5.38 9.11 -3.78
N SER A 259 -5.39 10.11 -4.66
CA SER A 259 -6.63 10.75 -5.11
C SER A 259 -7.49 9.81 -5.94
N SER A 260 -6.89 9.04 -6.85
CA SER A 260 -7.64 8.07 -7.67
C SER A 260 -8.24 6.96 -6.80
N TYR A 261 -7.50 6.46 -5.80
CA TYR A 261 -8.01 5.49 -4.84
C TYR A 261 -9.15 6.05 -4.01
N LEU A 262 -9.02 7.27 -3.49
CA LEU A 262 -10.09 7.90 -2.72
C LEU A 262 -11.41 7.91 -3.50
N VAL A 263 -11.37 8.36 -4.77
CA VAL A 263 -12.55 8.36 -5.65
C VAL A 263 -13.12 6.95 -5.83
N LEU A 264 -12.27 5.96 -6.10
CA LEU A 264 -12.71 4.59 -6.33
C LEU A 264 -13.28 3.92 -5.08
N PHE A 265 -12.68 4.14 -3.91
CA PHE A 265 -13.14 3.61 -2.63
C PHE A 265 -14.42 4.27 -2.15
N VAL A 266 -14.56 5.60 -2.29
CA VAL A 266 -15.82 6.30 -2.00
C VAL A 266 -16.94 5.80 -2.91
N ARG A 267 -16.65 5.60 -4.20
CA ARG A 267 -17.61 5.02 -5.16
C ARG A 267 -17.97 3.59 -4.78
N PHE A 268 -17.00 2.77 -4.37
CA PHE A 268 -17.24 1.41 -3.88
C PHE A 268 -18.12 1.43 -2.64
N PHE A 269 -17.79 2.25 -1.64
CA PHE A 269 -18.53 2.36 -0.39
C PHE A 269 -19.98 2.80 -0.63
N SER A 270 -20.17 3.83 -1.46
CA SER A 270 -21.50 4.34 -1.81
C SER A 270 -22.35 3.27 -2.51
N ARG A 271 -21.76 2.49 -3.41
CA ARG A 271 -22.46 1.40 -4.10
C ARG A 271 -22.78 0.22 -3.20
N THR A 272 -21.88 -0.13 -2.29
CA THR A 272 -21.98 -1.34 -1.47
C THR A 272 -22.79 -1.11 -0.19
N TYR A 273 -22.73 0.07 0.42
CA TYR A 273 -23.31 0.32 1.74
C TYR A 273 -24.43 1.36 1.74
N LEU A 274 -24.39 2.37 0.86
CA LEU A 274 -25.38 3.45 0.84
C LEU A 274 -26.48 3.26 -0.22
N SER A 275 -26.19 2.55 -1.30
CA SER A 275 -27.17 2.30 -2.35
C SER A 275 -28.25 1.34 -1.85
N ALA A 276 -29.52 1.74 -1.99
CA ALA A 276 -30.65 0.87 -1.72
C ALA A 276 -30.56 -0.41 -2.57
N PRO A 277 -31.05 -1.57 -2.07
CA PRO A 277 -31.15 -2.77 -2.88
C PRO A 277 -31.92 -2.42 -4.16
N LYS A 278 -31.36 -2.75 -5.34
CA LYS A 278 -32.16 -2.66 -6.57
C LYS A 278 -33.37 -3.56 -6.38
N LYS A 279 -34.57 -2.99 -6.27
CA LYS A 279 -35.84 -3.74 -6.34
C LYS A 279 -35.77 -4.63 -7.57
N SER A 280 -36.10 -5.91 -7.40
CA SER A 280 -36.09 -6.87 -8.50
C SER A 280 -37.09 -6.42 -9.58
N VAL A 281 -36.87 -6.84 -10.83
CA VAL A 281 -37.81 -6.55 -11.93
C VAL A 281 -39.21 -7.13 -11.63
N GLU A 282 -39.29 -8.18 -10.81
CA GLU A 282 -40.56 -8.75 -10.32
C GLU A 282 -41.30 -7.82 -9.34
N ASP A 283 -40.60 -7.07 -8.51
CA ASP A 283 -41.22 -6.11 -7.57
C ASP A 283 -41.82 -4.89 -8.28
N LYS A 284 -41.32 -4.55 -9.48
CA LYS A 284 -41.91 -3.50 -10.34
C LYS A 284 -43.17 -3.96 -11.05
N LYS A 285 -43.34 -5.27 -11.27
CA LYS A 285 -44.52 -5.83 -11.97
C LYS A 285 -45.74 -5.99 -11.07
N LYS A 286 -45.56 -5.99 -9.73
CA LYS A 286 -46.65 -6.02 -8.73
C LYS A 286 -47.12 -4.62 -8.29
N SER A 287 -46.50 -3.56 -8.79
CA SER A 287 -46.76 -2.16 -8.39
C SER A 287 -47.44 -1.32 -9.48
N ASN A 288 -47.74 -1.93 -10.63
CA ASN A 288 -48.56 -1.38 -11.71
C ASN A 288 -49.79 -2.27 -11.89
#